data_AF-A0A2V8KB21-F1
#
_entry.id   AF-A0A2V8KB21-F1
#
_cell.length_a   1.000
_cell.length_b   1.000
_cell.length_c   1.000
_cell.angle_alpha   90.00
_cell.angle_beta   90.00
_cell.angle_gamma   90.00
#
_symmetry.space_group_name_H-M   'P 1'
#
loop_
_entity.id
_entity.type
_entity.pdbx_description
1 polymer ?
#
loop_
_entity_poly.entity_id
_entity_poly.type
_entity_poly.pdbx_seq_one_letter_code
_entity_poly.pdbx_strand_id
1 'polypeptide(L)'
;MDITTGRRLKSIALTLAVTAIGFGQNAATSRTANLTPASLPYIDAHTHIYQLDPEGAVTLILSAMERLNGAKAFIQTEPYGPDNPARWDAEMILPAVKKHPDKLAVLGGGGTLNPMILEAYRTGNAGPEARKQFRQRAEALLEQGVVGFGELSIEHLSLPQSPVKDYEYAPADSPMMLLLADIAAEHNVPIDLHMEALPETIPTPKEYGPPNPPELHGNIAAFERLLAHNRRAKIIWAHAGSDNIGYRTPELSRRLLQAHPNLYMEIKFDPGFPGKDPPIVDGKLKPEWLKLYSDFPDRFIIGSDQHFDPPATAPLARAQQNALLLNQLPPDVRKRIAMENALRIYGR
;
A
#
# COMPACT_ATOMS: atom_id res chain seq x y z
N MET A 1 -1.31 -54.04 -80.10
CA MET A 1 -2.75 -54.16 -80.35
C MET A 1 -3.47 -54.06 -79.02
N ASP A 2 -4.26 -53.01 -78.92
CA ASP A 2 -5.52 -52.89 -78.19
C ASP A 2 -5.64 -52.99 -76.65
N ILE A 3 -6.29 -51.92 -76.18
CA ILE A 3 -7.30 -51.81 -75.12
C ILE A 3 -6.80 -52.00 -73.68
N THR A 4 -6.53 -50.88 -73.02
CA THR A 4 -6.68 -50.77 -71.57
C THR A 4 -7.74 -49.72 -71.23
N THR A 5 -8.89 -50.24 -70.84
CA THR A 5 -10.10 -49.55 -70.39
C THR A 5 -9.83 -48.86 -69.05
N GLY A 6 -10.38 -47.66 -68.88
CA GLY A 6 -10.12 -46.80 -67.74
C GLY A 6 -10.75 -47.23 -66.42
N ARG A 7 -10.13 -46.77 -65.34
CA ARG A 7 -10.82 -46.34 -64.12
C ARG A 7 -9.98 -45.25 -63.44
N ARG A 8 -10.45 -44.01 -63.56
CA ARG A 8 -9.96 -42.86 -62.78
C ARG A 8 -10.32 -43.10 -61.31
N LEU A 9 -9.35 -43.38 -60.44
CA LEU A 9 -9.49 -43.05 -59.03
C LEU A 9 -9.26 -41.55 -58.90
N LYS A 10 -10.33 -40.81 -58.57
CA LYS A 10 -10.21 -39.44 -58.07
C LYS A 10 -9.69 -39.52 -56.65
N SER A 11 -8.41 -39.24 -56.44
CA SER A 11 -7.85 -38.97 -55.12
C SER A 11 -8.50 -37.70 -54.57
N ILE A 12 -9.40 -37.84 -53.61
CA ILE A 12 -9.90 -36.73 -52.81
C ILE A 12 -8.78 -36.39 -51.82
N ALA A 13 -8.06 -35.31 -52.08
CA ALA A 13 -7.17 -34.72 -51.10
C ALA A 13 -8.04 -34.16 -49.96
N LEU A 14 -8.09 -34.88 -48.84
CA LEU A 14 -8.68 -34.40 -47.60
C LEU A 14 -7.67 -33.42 -46.96
N THR A 15 -7.79 -32.14 -47.29
CA THR A 15 -7.09 -31.09 -46.56
C THR A 15 -7.65 -31.05 -45.15
N LEU A 16 -6.91 -31.60 -44.17
CA LEU A 16 -7.15 -31.33 -42.75
C LEU A 16 -6.90 -29.83 -42.54
N ALA A 17 -7.97 -29.04 -42.54
CA ALA A 17 -7.96 -27.73 -41.91
C ALA A 17 -7.86 -27.95 -40.41
N VAL A 18 -6.64 -27.88 -39.87
CA VAL A 18 -6.44 -27.68 -38.44
C VAL A 18 -6.97 -26.27 -38.15
N THR A 19 -8.19 -26.20 -37.66
CA THR A 19 -8.72 -24.99 -37.02
C THR A 19 -7.86 -24.74 -35.79
N ALA A 20 -6.81 -23.94 -35.96
CA ALA A 20 -6.18 -23.26 -34.84
C ALA A 20 -7.28 -22.40 -34.22
N ILE A 21 -7.78 -22.83 -33.07
CA ILE A 21 -8.55 -21.97 -32.17
C ILE A 21 -7.56 -20.91 -31.72
N GLY A 22 -7.49 -19.83 -32.48
CA GLY A 22 -6.87 -18.60 -32.04
C GLY A 22 -7.67 -18.14 -30.84
N PHE A 23 -7.16 -18.42 -29.64
CA PHE A 23 -7.52 -17.62 -28.49
C PHE A 23 -7.19 -16.18 -28.86
N GLY A 24 -8.25 -15.42 -29.13
CA GLY A 24 -8.15 -14.05 -29.57
C GLY A 24 -7.26 -13.28 -28.63
N GLN A 25 -6.12 -12.83 -29.15
CA GLN A 25 -5.45 -11.65 -28.64
C GLN A 25 -6.39 -10.46 -28.87
N ASN A 26 -7.31 -10.26 -27.93
CA ASN A 26 -8.02 -9.01 -27.73
C ASN A 26 -7.84 -8.60 -26.27
N ALA A 27 -6.58 -8.48 -25.85
CA ALA A 27 -6.17 -7.79 -24.62
C ALA A 27 -5.52 -6.43 -24.94
N ALA A 28 -5.87 -5.85 -26.07
CA ALA A 28 -5.38 -4.56 -26.53
C ALA A 28 -6.52 -3.78 -27.18
N THR A 29 -7.51 -3.35 -26.38
CA THR A 29 -8.41 -2.19 -26.60
C THR A 29 -9.51 -2.15 -25.53
N SER A 30 -9.17 -1.69 -24.34
CA SER A 30 -10.08 -0.95 -23.47
C SER A 30 -9.25 -0.03 -22.58
N ARG A 31 -8.74 1.05 -23.18
CA ARG A 31 -8.41 2.25 -22.41
C ARG A 31 -9.76 2.74 -21.84
N THR A 32 -9.82 2.82 -20.51
CA THR A 32 -10.97 3.04 -19.61
C THR A 32 -11.93 1.86 -19.47
N ALA A 33 -11.66 0.95 -18.53
CA ALA A 33 -12.75 0.27 -17.83
C ALA A 33 -13.72 1.34 -17.30
N ASN A 34 -15.04 1.13 -17.42
CA ASN A 34 -16.02 2.03 -16.81
C ASN A 34 -15.78 2.04 -15.30
N LEU A 35 -15.29 3.16 -14.78
CA LEU A 35 -15.05 3.30 -13.36
C LEU A 35 -16.39 3.41 -12.63
N THR A 36 -16.50 2.72 -11.49
CA THR A 36 -17.66 2.82 -10.59
C THR A 36 -17.27 3.71 -9.41
N PRO A 37 -17.86 4.91 -9.28
CA PRO A 37 -17.54 5.80 -8.17
C PRO A 37 -18.05 5.27 -6.84
N ALA A 38 -17.42 5.71 -5.76
CA ALA A 38 -17.94 5.48 -4.42
C ALA A 38 -19.28 6.20 -4.24
N SER A 39 -20.20 5.57 -3.53
CA SER A 39 -21.55 6.10 -3.23
C SER A 39 -21.55 7.31 -2.30
N LEU A 40 -20.44 7.57 -1.60
CA LEU A 40 -20.18 8.83 -0.91
C LEU A 40 -18.73 9.27 -1.12
N PRO A 41 -18.43 10.57 -0.92
CA PRO A 41 -17.06 11.05 -1.00
C PRO A 41 -16.14 10.30 -0.03
N TYR A 42 -14.89 10.04 -0.43
CA TYR A 42 -13.94 9.32 0.43
C TYR A 42 -12.53 9.92 0.41
N ILE A 43 -11.76 9.65 1.45
CA ILE A 43 -10.36 10.03 1.57
C ILE A 43 -9.51 8.80 1.22
N ASP A 44 -8.67 8.94 0.20
CA ASP A 44 -7.65 7.95 -0.12
C ASP A 44 -6.40 8.24 0.72
N ALA A 45 -6.19 7.49 1.80
CA ALA A 45 -5.15 7.79 2.79
C ALA A 45 -3.74 7.33 2.36
N HIS A 46 -3.61 6.64 1.23
CA HIS A 46 -2.35 6.05 0.79
C HIS A 46 -2.25 6.04 -0.75
N THR A 47 -1.41 6.93 -1.29
CA THR A 47 -1.09 6.99 -2.72
C THR A 47 0.39 7.31 -2.90
N HIS A 48 0.96 6.87 -4.03
CA HIS A 48 2.34 7.18 -4.42
C HIS A 48 2.37 7.91 -5.76
N ILE A 49 3.51 8.49 -6.08
CA ILE A 49 3.68 9.32 -7.27
C ILE A 49 5.04 9.09 -7.92
N TYR A 50 5.12 9.45 -9.19
CA TYR A 50 6.40 9.68 -9.84
C TYR A 50 6.94 11.08 -9.49
N GLN A 51 7.98 11.10 -8.66
CA GLN A 51 8.59 12.31 -8.10
C GLN A 51 9.23 13.25 -9.12
N LEU A 52 9.57 12.76 -10.32
CA LEU A 52 10.22 13.57 -11.36
C LEU A 52 9.22 14.39 -12.20
N ASP A 53 7.92 14.16 -12.04
CA ASP A 53 6.86 15.04 -12.56
C ASP A 53 5.74 15.28 -11.51
N PRO A 54 6.01 16.07 -10.45
CA PRO A 54 5.06 16.33 -9.38
C PRO A 54 3.72 16.93 -9.84
N GLU A 55 3.74 17.86 -10.80
CA GLU A 55 2.54 18.51 -11.32
C GLU A 55 1.69 17.56 -12.17
N GLY A 56 2.36 16.74 -12.99
CA GLY A 56 1.70 15.66 -13.72
C GLY A 56 1.04 14.67 -12.78
N ALA A 57 1.75 14.19 -11.75
CA ALA A 57 1.23 13.26 -10.77
C ALA A 57 0.00 13.83 -10.02
N VAL A 58 0.06 15.09 -9.56
CA VAL A 58 -1.08 15.80 -8.95
C VAL A 58 -2.27 15.85 -9.89
N THR A 59 -2.06 16.16 -11.17
CA THR A 59 -3.12 16.18 -12.19
C THR A 59 -3.80 14.81 -12.31
N LEU A 60 -3.03 13.71 -12.27
CA LEU A 60 -3.57 12.35 -12.34
C LEU A 60 -4.39 11.98 -11.10
N ILE A 61 -3.93 12.37 -9.91
CA ILE A 61 -4.65 12.16 -8.66
C ILE A 61 -6.00 12.89 -8.71
N LEU A 62 -6.01 14.18 -9.04
CA LEU A 62 -7.24 14.97 -9.12
C LEU A 62 -8.24 14.40 -10.13
N SER A 63 -7.76 13.96 -11.30
CA SER A 63 -8.59 13.29 -12.30
C SER A 63 -9.16 11.94 -11.82
N ALA A 64 -8.40 11.17 -11.05
CA ALA A 64 -8.91 9.94 -10.43
C ALA A 64 -9.97 10.24 -9.36
N MET A 65 -9.76 11.27 -8.53
CA MET A 65 -10.71 11.72 -7.52
C MET A 65 -12.05 12.10 -8.16
N GLU A 66 -12.05 12.89 -9.23
CA GLU A 66 -13.28 13.26 -9.95
C GLU A 66 -14.06 12.03 -10.45
N ARG A 67 -13.35 11.02 -10.96
CA ARG A 67 -13.97 9.81 -11.55
C ARG A 67 -14.43 8.80 -10.51
N LEU A 68 -13.85 8.80 -9.32
CA LEU A 68 -14.10 7.81 -8.27
C LEU A 68 -14.88 8.36 -7.07
N ASN A 69 -15.21 9.66 -7.06
CA ASN A 69 -15.80 10.37 -5.92
C ASN A 69 -14.82 10.53 -4.74
N GLY A 70 -13.55 10.83 -5.04
CA GLY A 70 -12.53 11.17 -4.05
C GLY A 70 -12.71 12.58 -3.49
N ALA A 71 -12.73 12.71 -2.17
CA ALA A 71 -12.79 13.97 -1.44
C ALA A 71 -11.39 14.54 -1.20
N LYS A 72 -10.45 13.68 -0.81
CA LYS A 72 -9.06 14.02 -0.46
C LYS A 72 -8.14 12.83 -0.74
N ALA A 73 -6.87 13.08 -1.03
CA ALA A 73 -5.85 12.04 -1.14
C ALA A 73 -4.59 12.41 -0.36
N PHE A 74 -3.96 11.41 0.26
CA PHE A 74 -2.68 11.55 0.93
C PHE A 74 -1.60 10.87 0.12
N ILE A 75 -0.56 11.64 -0.18
CA ILE A 75 0.60 11.20 -0.92
C ILE A 75 1.66 10.80 0.09
N GLN A 76 2.19 9.59 -0.07
CA GLN A 76 3.25 9.07 0.77
C GLN A 76 4.48 8.82 -0.10
N THR A 77 5.64 9.18 0.43
CA THR A 77 6.92 8.75 -0.13
C THR A 77 7.10 7.27 0.17
N GLU A 78 7.59 6.49 -0.78
CA GLU A 78 7.91 5.08 -0.57
C GLU A 78 8.91 4.88 0.61
N PRO A 79 8.83 3.76 1.35
CA PRO A 79 9.79 3.48 2.40
C PRO A 79 11.09 3.03 1.73
N TYR A 80 12.12 3.87 1.76
CA TYR A 80 13.38 3.56 1.08
C TYR A 80 14.48 3.07 2.01
N GLY A 81 15.31 2.17 1.49
CA GLY A 81 16.52 1.67 2.15
C GLY A 81 17.67 2.68 2.19
N PRO A 82 18.64 2.51 3.11
CA PRO A 82 19.76 3.43 3.29
C PRO A 82 20.67 3.56 2.06
N ASP A 83 20.68 2.55 1.20
CA ASP A 83 21.58 2.48 0.03
C ASP A 83 20.85 2.80 -1.29
N ASN A 84 19.55 3.11 -1.25
CA ASN A 84 18.76 3.35 -2.45
C ASN A 84 19.06 4.74 -3.07
N PRO A 85 19.56 4.81 -4.32
CA PRO A 85 19.96 6.07 -4.94
C PRO A 85 18.78 6.88 -5.49
N ALA A 86 17.60 6.27 -5.63
CA ALA A 86 16.39 6.93 -6.15
C ALA A 86 15.56 7.63 -5.06
N ARG A 87 16.05 7.61 -3.81
CA ARG A 87 15.41 8.23 -2.66
C ARG A 87 15.05 9.68 -2.91
N TRP A 88 13.82 10.00 -2.54
CA TRP A 88 13.26 11.34 -2.52
C TRP A 88 12.34 11.43 -1.31
N ASP A 89 11.92 12.63 -0.91
CA ASP A 89 11.00 12.82 0.21
C ASP A 89 10.06 14.00 -0.07
N ALA A 90 9.18 14.31 0.88
CA ALA A 90 8.06 15.24 0.77
C ALA A 90 8.40 16.59 0.11
N GLU A 91 9.63 17.11 0.26
CA GLU A 91 10.08 18.35 -0.39
C GLU A 91 9.83 18.39 -1.90
N MET A 92 9.92 17.25 -2.59
CA MET A 92 9.75 17.17 -4.04
C MET A 92 8.32 17.43 -4.50
N ILE A 93 7.33 17.12 -3.65
CA ILE A 93 5.91 17.13 -4.02
C ILE A 93 5.11 18.22 -3.28
N LEU A 94 5.58 18.68 -2.12
CA LEU A 94 4.92 19.71 -1.32
C LEU A 94 4.59 21.00 -2.10
N PRO A 95 5.45 21.55 -2.97
CA PRO A 95 5.11 22.76 -3.74
C PRO A 95 3.87 22.58 -4.63
N ALA A 96 3.70 21.41 -5.25
CA ALA A 96 2.54 21.12 -6.09
C ALA A 96 1.29 20.86 -5.23
N VAL A 97 1.43 20.07 -4.16
CA VAL A 97 0.33 19.75 -3.23
C VAL A 97 -0.23 20.99 -2.53
N LYS A 98 0.63 21.95 -2.16
CA LYS A 98 0.22 23.21 -1.50
C LYS A 98 -0.71 24.08 -2.34
N LYS A 99 -0.82 23.83 -3.65
CA LYS A 99 -1.80 24.49 -4.53
C LYS A 99 -3.22 23.94 -4.37
N HIS A 100 -3.37 22.77 -3.73
CA HIS A 100 -4.63 22.04 -3.56
C HIS A 100 -4.84 21.56 -2.09
N PRO A 101 -4.73 22.45 -1.07
CA PRO A 101 -4.68 22.05 0.34
C PRO A 101 -6.00 21.45 0.88
N ASP A 102 -7.12 21.71 0.20
CA ASP A 102 -8.42 21.10 0.49
C ASP A 102 -8.51 19.66 -0.03
N LYS A 103 -7.77 19.33 -1.10
CA LYS A 103 -7.81 18.03 -1.79
C LYS A 103 -6.63 17.12 -1.53
N LEU A 104 -5.46 17.65 -1.18
CA LEU A 104 -4.22 16.88 -1.10
C LEU A 104 -3.46 17.17 0.19
N ALA A 105 -2.79 16.16 0.72
CA ALA A 105 -1.81 16.28 1.79
C ALA A 105 -0.67 15.27 1.60
N VAL A 106 0.43 15.44 2.34
CA VAL A 106 1.63 14.62 2.21
C VAL A 106 2.02 14.03 3.56
N LEU A 107 2.35 12.75 3.60
CA LEU A 107 3.16 12.17 4.67
C LEU A 107 4.60 12.11 4.19
N GLY A 108 5.54 12.41 5.07
CA GLY A 108 6.97 12.41 4.74
C GLY A 108 7.77 11.41 5.57
N GLY A 109 9.03 11.24 5.23
CA GLY A 109 9.97 10.43 5.99
C GLY A 109 10.31 9.09 5.34
N GLY A 110 9.57 8.61 4.36
CA GLY A 110 9.93 7.39 3.62
C GLY A 110 11.31 7.49 2.95
N GLY A 111 11.69 8.69 2.48
CA GLY A 111 12.99 8.96 1.86
C GLY A 111 14.13 9.28 2.80
N THR A 112 13.84 9.65 4.06
CA THR A 112 14.85 10.16 4.99
C THR A 112 14.79 9.55 6.37
N LEU A 113 13.63 9.49 7.02
CA LEU A 113 13.48 8.88 8.34
C LEU A 113 13.60 7.34 8.25
N ASN A 114 12.95 6.72 7.27
CA ASN A 114 13.03 5.26 7.05
C ASN A 114 14.49 4.78 6.90
N PRO A 115 15.31 5.33 5.99
CA PRO A 115 16.69 4.88 5.88
C PRO A 115 17.51 5.18 7.14
N MET A 116 17.21 6.23 7.91
CA MET A 116 17.89 6.49 9.19
C MET A 116 17.54 5.43 10.25
N ILE A 117 16.29 4.95 10.28
CA ILE A 117 15.85 3.85 11.17
C ILE A 117 16.61 2.57 10.81
N LEU A 118 16.60 2.20 9.52
CA LEU A 118 17.25 1.00 9.02
C LEU A 118 18.77 1.05 9.23
N GLU A 119 19.41 2.20 8.97
CA GLU A 119 20.84 2.38 9.18
C GLU A 119 21.24 2.31 10.66
N ALA A 120 20.46 2.93 11.54
CA ALA A 120 20.71 2.87 12.98
C ALA A 120 20.63 1.43 13.51
N TYR A 121 19.70 0.62 13.00
CA TYR A 121 19.62 -0.79 13.32
C TYR A 121 20.82 -1.56 12.73
N ARG A 122 21.11 -1.39 11.44
CA ARG A 122 22.21 -2.06 10.72
C ARG A 122 23.57 -1.85 11.38
N THR A 123 23.83 -0.63 11.86
CA THR A 123 25.12 -0.23 12.43
C THR A 123 25.18 -0.29 13.95
N GLY A 124 24.03 -0.44 14.61
CA GLY A 124 23.89 -0.27 16.07
C GLY A 124 24.03 1.18 16.54
N ASN A 125 24.12 2.17 15.64
CA ASN A 125 24.28 3.58 16.00
C ASN A 125 22.93 4.26 16.28
N ALA A 126 22.47 4.14 17.53
CA ALA A 126 21.33 4.91 18.04
C ALA A 126 21.71 5.84 19.21
N GLY A 127 22.95 6.38 19.17
CA GLY A 127 23.48 7.28 20.18
C GLY A 127 22.83 8.66 20.20
N PRO A 128 23.19 9.53 21.16
CA PRO A 128 22.58 10.85 21.34
C PRO A 128 22.61 11.73 20.09
N GLU A 129 23.72 11.74 19.34
CA GLU A 129 23.86 12.56 18.13
C GLU A 129 22.98 12.04 16.98
N ALA A 130 22.95 10.71 16.76
CA ALA A 130 22.07 10.11 15.75
C ALA A 130 20.59 10.40 16.04
N ARG A 131 20.17 10.29 17.31
CA ARG A 131 18.81 10.63 17.74
C ARG A 131 18.48 12.11 17.57
N LYS A 132 19.44 12.99 17.85
CA LYS A 132 19.28 14.43 17.65
C LYS A 132 19.07 14.76 16.17
N GLN A 133 19.89 14.20 15.28
CA GLN A 133 19.75 14.39 13.83
C GLN A 133 18.42 13.82 13.32
N PHE A 134 18.02 12.64 13.80
CA PHE A 134 16.75 12.03 13.47
C PHE A 134 15.56 12.93 13.84
N ARG A 135 15.55 13.43 15.08
CA ARG A 135 14.53 14.37 15.53
C ARG A 135 14.54 15.64 14.68
N GLN A 136 15.70 16.25 14.45
CA GLN A 136 15.80 17.46 13.61
C GLN A 136 15.21 17.23 12.22
N ARG A 137 15.41 16.05 11.62
CA ARG A 137 14.81 15.73 10.32
C ARG A 137 13.29 15.60 10.41
N ALA A 138 12.77 14.92 11.43
CA ALA A 138 11.32 14.76 11.62
C ALA A 138 10.63 16.12 11.86
N GLU A 139 11.22 16.97 12.71
CA GLU A 139 10.71 18.33 12.97
C GLU A 139 10.73 19.18 11.69
N ALA A 140 11.81 19.11 10.89
CA ALA A 140 11.89 19.84 9.63
C ALA A 140 10.79 19.43 8.62
N LEU A 141 10.47 18.14 8.54
CA LEU A 141 9.35 17.67 7.71
C LEU A 141 8.01 18.26 8.17
N LEU A 142 7.77 18.30 9.47
CA LEU A 142 6.55 18.89 10.05
C LEU A 142 6.47 20.40 9.78
N GLU A 143 7.57 21.13 9.95
CA GLU A 143 7.67 22.56 9.64
C GLU A 143 7.39 22.85 8.16
N GLN A 144 7.80 21.96 7.26
CA GLN A 144 7.51 22.06 5.83
C GLN A 144 6.04 21.78 5.49
N GLY A 145 5.30 21.11 6.37
CA GLY A 145 3.85 20.96 6.30
C GLY A 145 3.35 19.55 5.98
N VAL A 146 4.16 18.50 6.20
CA VAL A 146 3.64 17.12 6.18
C VAL A 146 2.59 16.92 7.28
N VAL A 147 1.62 16.04 7.05
CA VAL A 147 0.51 15.78 7.99
C VAL A 147 0.72 14.52 8.84
N GLY A 148 1.84 13.85 8.65
CA GLY A 148 2.22 12.60 9.31
C GLY A 148 3.52 12.06 8.75
N PHE A 149 3.97 10.95 9.30
CA PHE A 149 5.16 10.25 8.84
C PHE A 149 4.77 8.98 8.10
N GLY A 150 5.29 8.77 6.90
CA GLY A 150 4.92 7.64 6.06
C GLY A 150 5.41 7.78 4.61
N GLU A 151 5.49 6.69 3.86
CA GLU A 151 5.39 5.32 4.35
C GLU A 151 6.71 4.93 5.05
N LEU A 152 6.63 4.22 6.18
CA LEU A 152 7.80 3.64 6.85
C LEU A 152 7.71 2.12 6.81
N SER A 153 8.84 1.43 6.89
CA SER A 153 8.91 -0.03 6.89
C SER A 153 9.74 -0.56 8.05
N ILE A 154 9.32 -1.71 8.58
CA ILE A 154 10.07 -2.46 9.61
C ILE A 154 10.27 -3.94 9.26
N GLU A 155 9.55 -4.43 8.25
CA GLU A 155 9.73 -5.73 7.61
C GLU A 155 9.04 -5.63 6.24
N HIS A 156 9.81 -5.30 5.20
CA HIS A 156 9.30 -5.14 3.83
C HIS A 156 10.11 -6.04 2.90
N LEU A 157 9.39 -6.94 2.22
CA LEU A 157 9.98 -7.88 1.28
C LEU A 157 10.45 -7.16 0.01
N SER A 158 11.60 -7.57 -0.50
CA SER A 158 11.96 -7.25 -1.88
C SER A 158 11.07 -8.08 -2.81
N LEU A 159 10.16 -7.40 -3.51
CA LEU A 159 9.22 -8.02 -4.44
C LEU A 159 9.42 -7.50 -5.88
N PRO A 160 9.26 -8.36 -6.91
CA PRO A 160 9.39 -7.96 -8.31
C PRO A 160 8.49 -6.78 -8.72
N GLN A 161 7.32 -6.65 -8.08
CA GLN A 161 6.32 -5.62 -8.35
C GLN A 161 6.48 -4.35 -7.49
N SER A 162 7.30 -4.37 -6.43
CA SER A 162 7.51 -3.18 -5.59
C SER A 162 8.45 -2.19 -6.31
N PRO A 163 8.21 -0.87 -6.28
CA PRO A 163 9.19 0.10 -6.77
C PRO A 163 10.48 0.08 -5.94
N VAL A 164 10.38 -0.30 -4.65
CA VAL A 164 11.50 -0.49 -3.74
C VAL A 164 11.97 -1.95 -3.85
N LYS A 165 13.21 -2.13 -4.31
CA LYS A 165 13.80 -3.46 -4.56
C LYS A 165 14.61 -3.99 -3.39
N ASP A 166 14.63 -3.25 -2.28
CA ASP A 166 15.41 -3.58 -1.11
C ASP A 166 14.55 -4.40 -0.14
N TYR A 167 15.16 -5.42 0.47
CA TYR A 167 14.61 -5.99 1.70
C TYR A 167 14.93 -5.04 2.85
N GLU A 168 13.93 -4.67 3.63
CA GLU A 168 14.06 -3.68 4.69
C GLU A 168 13.62 -4.26 6.02
N TYR A 169 14.50 -4.15 7.02
CA TYR A 169 14.21 -4.64 8.36
C TYR A 169 14.86 -3.79 9.45
N ALA A 170 14.04 -3.39 10.41
CA ALA A 170 14.44 -2.95 11.73
C ALA A 170 13.30 -3.32 12.69
N PRO A 171 13.57 -3.78 13.92
CA PRO A 171 12.50 -4.13 14.84
C PRO A 171 11.63 -2.90 15.16
N ALA A 172 10.31 -3.10 15.27
CA ALA A 172 9.36 -2.01 15.51
C ALA A 172 9.65 -1.22 16.80
N ASP A 173 10.25 -1.87 17.80
CA ASP A 173 10.68 -1.26 19.06
C ASP A 173 12.14 -0.78 19.03
N SER A 174 12.72 -0.60 17.84
CA SER A 174 14.04 0.02 17.69
C SER A 174 14.05 1.43 18.28
N PRO A 175 15.20 1.90 18.81
CA PRO A 175 15.26 3.22 19.44
C PRO A 175 14.81 4.39 18.56
N MET A 176 15.01 4.32 17.24
CA MET A 176 14.57 5.37 16.31
C MET A 176 13.06 5.33 16.07
N MET A 177 12.45 4.13 15.99
CA MET A 177 10.99 4.01 15.91
C MET A 177 10.29 4.49 17.19
N LEU A 178 10.84 4.15 18.37
CA LEU A 178 10.31 4.65 19.64
C LEU A 178 10.41 6.18 19.73
N LEU A 179 11.54 6.75 19.29
CA LEU A 179 11.72 8.21 19.21
C LEU A 179 10.72 8.85 18.23
N LEU A 180 10.47 8.24 17.07
CA LEU A 180 9.49 8.75 16.12
C LEU A 180 8.07 8.71 16.69
N ALA A 181 7.71 7.65 17.42
CA ALA A 181 6.42 7.57 18.12
C ALA A 181 6.25 8.71 19.13
N ASP A 182 7.30 9.06 19.86
CA ASP A 182 7.28 10.21 20.79
C ASP A 182 7.09 11.54 20.05
N ILE A 183 7.85 11.77 18.96
CA ILE A 183 7.70 12.97 18.11
C ILE A 183 6.27 13.06 17.54
N ALA A 184 5.77 11.98 16.96
CA ALA A 184 4.42 11.94 16.39
C ALA A 184 3.33 12.23 17.44
N ALA A 185 3.50 11.71 18.66
CA ALA A 185 2.61 11.98 19.78
C ALA A 185 2.68 13.42 20.30
N GLU A 186 3.87 14.03 20.33
CA GLU A 186 4.08 15.44 20.67
C GLU A 186 3.33 16.37 19.72
N HIS A 187 3.37 16.06 18.41
CA HIS A 187 2.76 16.85 17.34
C HIS A 187 1.34 16.42 16.93
N ASN A 188 0.81 15.36 17.55
CA ASN A 188 -0.51 14.79 17.27
C ASN A 188 -0.74 14.37 15.80
N VAL A 189 0.32 13.92 15.13
CA VAL A 189 0.28 13.39 13.76
C VAL A 189 0.40 11.85 13.76
N PRO A 190 -0.11 11.13 12.76
CA PRO A 190 0.03 9.69 12.67
C PRO A 190 1.36 9.26 12.06
N ILE A 191 1.70 7.99 12.29
CA ILE A 191 2.73 7.25 11.57
C ILE A 191 2.04 6.17 10.74
N ASP A 192 2.28 6.15 9.44
CA ASP A 192 1.90 5.07 8.53
C ASP A 192 3.06 4.07 8.38
N LEU A 193 2.78 2.81 8.70
CA LEU A 193 3.78 1.77 8.89
C LEU A 193 3.43 0.49 8.13
N HIS A 194 4.32 0.16 7.20
CA HIS A 194 4.39 -1.11 6.50
C HIS A 194 5.09 -2.19 7.32
N MET A 195 4.47 -3.36 7.40
CA MET A 195 5.14 -4.57 7.87
C MET A 195 4.42 -5.83 7.38
N GLU A 196 5.18 -6.86 6.98
CA GLU A 196 4.66 -8.22 6.92
C GLU A 196 4.33 -8.72 8.33
N ALA A 197 3.22 -9.42 8.51
CA ALA A 197 2.90 -10.01 9.81
C ALA A 197 3.71 -11.30 10.01
N LEU A 198 4.54 -11.36 11.05
CA LEU A 198 5.30 -12.57 11.41
C LEU A 198 5.24 -12.78 12.93
N PRO A 199 4.39 -13.70 13.43
CA PRO A 199 4.32 -14.01 14.86
C PRO A 199 5.62 -14.57 15.43
N GLU A 200 6.39 -15.27 14.59
CA GLU A 200 7.69 -15.86 14.89
C GLU A 200 8.62 -15.77 13.68
N THR A 201 9.91 -15.94 13.90
CA THR A 201 10.90 -16.01 12.81
C THR A 201 10.69 -17.31 12.04
N ILE A 202 10.62 -17.21 10.71
CA ILE A 202 10.42 -18.36 9.82
C ILE A 202 11.51 -18.41 8.74
N PRO A 203 11.80 -19.60 8.18
CA PRO A 203 12.53 -19.69 6.93
C PRO A 203 11.77 -18.95 5.82
N THR A 204 12.49 -18.18 5.02
CA THR A 204 11.88 -17.46 3.90
C THR A 204 11.28 -18.45 2.89
N PRO A 205 9.98 -18.31 2.53
CA PRO A 205 9.36 -19.17 1.54
C PRO A 205 10.13 -19.14 0.20
N LYS A 206 10.18 -20.27 -0.50
CA LYS A 206 11.03 -20.42 -1.71
C LYS A 206 10.70 -19.40 -2.80
N GLU A 207 9.42 -19.04 -2.92
CA GLU A 207 8.92 -18.02 -3.85
C GLU A 207 9.44 -16.62 -3.55
N TYR A 208 9.86 -16.36 -2.32
CA TYR A 208 10.44 -15.10 -1.86
C TYR A 208 11.94 -15.24 -1.57
N GLY A 209 12.66 -16.13 -2.27
CA GLY A 209 14.11 -16.28 -2.12
C GLY A 209 14.91 -14.99 -2.39
N PRO A 210 16.24 -15.10 -2.59
CA PRO A 210 17.09 -13.93 -2.82
C PRO A 210 16.50 -12.93 -3.82
N PRO A 211 16.52 -11.62 -3.53
CA PRO A 211 17.43 -10.98 -2.56
C PRO A 211 16.93 -10.91 -1.11
N ASN A 212 15.76 -11.47 -0.76
CA ASN A 212 15.34 -11.55 0.64
C ASN A 212 16.29 -12.47 1.44
N PRO A 213 16.44 -12.24 2.76
CA PRO A 213 17.26 -13.08 3.63
C PRO A 213 16.75 -14.53 3.69
N PRO A 214 17.56 -15.48 4.18
CA PRO A 214 17.13 -16.87 4.36
C PRO A 214 16.04 -17.05 5.44
N GLU A 215 15.87 -16.08 6.33
CA GLU A 215 14.85 -16.07 7.39
C GLU A 215 14.16 -14.70 7.42
N LEU A 216 12.85 -14.69 7.66
CA LEU A 216 12.04 -13.50 7.90
C LEU A 216 11.78 -13.37 9.40
N HIS A 217 11.83 -12.16 9.94
CA HIS A 217 11.90 -11.96 11.39
C HIS A 217 10.53 -11.92 12.04
N GLY A 218 10.37 -12.64 13.15
CA GLY A 218 9.20 -12.48 14.02
C GLY A 218 9.12 -11.06 14.58
N ASN A 219 8.06 -10.33 14.24
CA ASN A 219 7.96 -8.89 14.46
C ASN A 219 6.71 -8.44 15.24
N ILE A 220 5.72 -9.31 15.44
CA ILE A 220 4.48 -8.94 16.16
C ILE A 220 4.76 -8.54 17.61
N ALA A 221 5.66 -9.24 18.31
CA ALA A 221 6.00 -8.89 19.69
C ALA A 221 6.69 -7.53 19.80
N ALA A 222 7.56 -7.18 18.84
CA ALA A 222 8.18 -5.86 18.75
C ALA A 222 7.14 -4.77 18.45
N PHE A 223 6.20 -5.07 17.54
CA PHE A 223 5.13 -4.15 17.20
C PHE A 223 4.22 -3.84 18.40
N GLU A 224 3.87 -4.84 19.22
CA GLU A 224 3.10 -4.62 20.44
C GLU A 224 3.86 -3.74 21.46
N ARG A 225 5.20 -3.83 21.52
CA ARG A 225 6.03 -2.95 22.35
C ARG A 225 6.07 -1.51 21.83
N LEU A 226 6.16 -1.29 20.51
CA LEU A 226 6.00 0.03 19.89
C LEU A 226 4.64 0.64 20.25
N LEU A 227 3.55 -0.12 20.07
CA LEU A 227 2.20 0.33 20.36
C LEU A 227 1.98 0.61 21.86
N ALA A 228 2.73 -0.04 22.74
CA ALA A 228 2.68 0.17 24.19
C ALA A 228 3.55 1.33 24.68
N HIS A 229 4.62 1.67 23.95
CA HIS A 229 5.61 2.69 24.33
C HIS A 229 4.98 4.06 24.59
N ASN A 230 4.20 4.56 23.63
CA ASN A 230 3.51 5.84 23.77
C ASN A 230 2.08 5.74 23.22
N ARG A 231 1.11 5.62 24.14
CA ARG A 231 -0.32 5.44 23.81
C ARG A 231 -0.97 6.66 23.14
N ARG A 232 -0.28 7.81 23.07
CA ARG A 232 -0.73 8.98 22.30
C ARG A 232 -0.31 8.90 20.83
N ALA A 233 0.71 8.11 20.49
CA ALA A 233 1.15 7.95 19.11
C ALA A 233 0.10 7.15 18.33
N LYS A 234 -0.42 7.74 17.24
CA LYS A 234 -1.36 7.06 16.33
C LYS A 234 -0.56 6.28 15.30
N ILE A 235 -0.66 4.96 15.32
CA ILE A 235 0.04 4.10 14.35
C ILE A 235 -0.99 3.51 13.39
N ILE A 236 -0.82 3.73 12.10
CA ILE A 236 -1.60 3.11 11.04
C ILE A 236 -0.77 1.94 10.52
N TRP A 237 -1.26 0.71 10.69
CA TRP A 237 -0.68 -0.45 10.03
C TRP A 237 -1.22 -0.50 8.60
N ALA A 238 -0.32 -0.21 7.65
CA ALA A 238 -0.60 -0.15 6.23
C ALA A 238 -1.15 -1.48 5.71
N HIS A 239 -1.94 -1.37 4.65
CA HIS A 239 -2.35 -2.47 3.79
C HIS A 239 -3.05 -3.66 4.48
N ALA A 240 -3.97 -3.39 5.40
CA ALA A 240 -4.84 -4.40 5.98
C ALA A 240 -5.58 -5.19 4.88
N GLY A 241 -5.26 -6.48 4.79
CA GLY A 241 -5.78 -7.38 3.76
C GLY A 241 -4.84 -7.61 2.57
N SER A 242 -3.65 -7.00 2.55
CA SER A 242 -2.56 -7.39 1.67
C SER A 242 -1.51 -8.10 2.52
N ASP A 243 -1.26 -9.37 2.24
CA ASP A 243 -0.36 -10.22 3.04
C ASP A 243 0.42 -11.16 2.13
N ASN A 244 1.74 -11.10 2.19
CA ASN A 244 2.57 -11.96 1.37
C ASN A 244 2.83 -13.31 2.04
N ILE A 245 2.79 -13.36 3.36
CA ILE A 245 3.23 -14.52 4.15
C ILE A 245 2.05 -15.35 4.66
N GLY A 246 0.96 -14.72 5.07
CA GLY A 246 -0.31 -15.38 5.45
C GLY A 246 -0.72 -15.23 6.92
N TYR A 247 -0.05 -14.38 7.71
CA TYR A 247 -0.37 -14.17 9.12
C TYR A 247 -1.18 -12.90 9.40
N ARG A 248 -1.40 -12.01 8.43
CA ARG A 248 -2.16 -10.77 8.56
C ARG A 248 -3.66 -11.03 8.43
N THR A 249 -4.21 -11.82 9.36
CA THR A 249 -5.61 -12.26 9.32
C THR A 249 -6.56 -11.33 10.09
N PRO A 250 -7.90 -11.44 9.89
CA PRO A 250 -8.89 -10.78 10.74
C PRO A 250 -8.75 -11.09 12.23
N GLU A 251 -8.36 -12.30 12.60
CA GLU A 251 -8.18 -12.72 14.00
C GLU A 251 -6.99 -11.99 14.65
N LEU A 252 -5.83 -11.96 13.97
CA LEU A 252 -4.68 -11.20 14.46
C LEU A 252 -5.00 -9.71 14.54
N SER A 253 -5.68 -9.18 13.52
CA SER A 253 -6.14 -7.79 13.47
C SER A 253 -6.97 -7.43 14.69
N ARG A 254 -7.99 -8.26 14.97
CA ARG A 254 -8.90 -8.09 16.09
C ARG A 254 -8.16 -8.07 17.42
N ARG A 255 -7.28 -9.05 17.64
CA ARG A 255 -6.49 -9.16 18.88
C ARG A 255 -5.71 -7.88 19.15
N LEU A 256 -5.02 -7.37 18.14
CA LEU A 256 -4.21 -6.15 18.25
C LEU A 256 -5.08 -4.90 18.42
N LEU A 257 -6.17 -4.77 17.67
CA LEU A 257 -7.09 -3.63 17.80
C LEU A 257 -7.76 -3.55 19.18
N GLN A 258 -8.05 -4.69 19.80
CA GLN A 258 -8.58 -4.79 21.16
C GLN A 258 -7.56 -4.36 22.21
N ALA A 259 -6.31 -4.79 22.07
CA ALA A 259 -5.25 -4.54 23.05
C ALA A 259 -4.61 -3.15 22.93
N HIS A 260 -4.67 -2.52 21.75
CA HIS A 260 -3.96 -1.27 21.48
C HIS A 260 -4.89 -0.21 20.93
N PRO A 261 -5.45 0.71 21.74
CA PRO A 261 -6.43 1.70 21.28
C PRO A 261 -5.87 2.75 20.30
N ASN A 262 -4.54 2.87 20.24
CA ASN A 262 -3.82 3.80 19.38
C ASN A 262 -3.39 3.21 18.03
N LEU A 263 -3.72 1.94 17.78
CA LEU A 263 -3.55 1.29 16.48
C LEU A 263 -4.67 1.70 15.50
N TYR A 264 -4.38 1.82 14.23
CA TYR A 264 -5.34 1.98 13.16
C TYR A 264 -4.88 1.09 12.01
N MET A 265 -5.75 0.85 11.05
CA MET A 265 -5.45 -0.01 9.92
C MET A 265 -5.94 0.65 8.63
N GLU A 266 -5.09 0.66 7.62
CA GLU A 266 -5.43 1.19 6.30
C GLU A 266 -5.77 0.02 5.38
N ILE A 267 -7.01 -0.02 4.90
CA ILE A 267 -7.51 -1.10 4.03
C ILE A 267 -6.97 -0.87 2.63
N LYS A 268 -6.35 -1.92 2.06
CA LYS A 268 -5.86 -1.96 0.69
C LYS A 268 -6.25 -3.27 0.03
N PHE A 269 -6.60 -3.20 -1.25
CA PHE A 269 -6.79 -4.39 -2.08
C PHE A 269 -6.19 -4.16 -3.48
N ASP A 270 -5.16 -4.94 -3.83
CA ASP A 270 -4.60 -4.96 -5.18
C ASP A 270 -5.17 -6.16 -5.94
N PRO A 271 -5.97 -5.95 -7.00
CA PRO A 271 -6.56 -7.05 -7.76
C PRO A 271 -5.53 -7.83 -8.59
N GLY A 272 -4.37 -7.24 -8.90
CA GLY A 272 -3.27 -7.91 -9.58
C GLY A 272 -2.37 -8.71 -8.63
N PHE A 273 -2.38 -8.36 -7.35
CA PHE A 273 -1.58 -9.01 -6.33
C PHE A 273 -2.30 -9.03 -4.97
N PRO A 274 -3.33 -9.89 -4.82
CA PRO A 274 -4.26 -9.84 -3.68
C PRO A 274 -3.65 -10.33 -2.35
N GLY A 275 -2.47 -10.95 -2.37
CA GLY A 275 -1.90 -11.60 -1.19
C GLY A 275 -2.65 -12.86 -0.78
N LYS A 276 -2.37 -13.37 0.42
CA LYS A 276 -2.88 -14.66 0.93
C LYS A 276 -4.22 -14.55 1.67
N ASP A 277 -4.54 -13.41 2.27
CA ASP A 277 -5.83 -13.18 2.95
C ASP A 277 -6.49 -11.86 2.52
N PRO A 278 -6.83 -11.70 1.22
CA PRO A 278 -7.48 -10.50 0.72
C PRO A 278 -8.85 -10.26 1.36
N PRO A 279 -9.29 -9.00 1.51
CA PRO A 279 -10.64 -8.70 1.98
C PRO A 279 -11.69 -9.01 0.91
N ILE A 280 -11.30 -9.01 -0.37
CA ILE A 280 -12.17 -9.24 -1.52
C ILE A 280 -11.80 -10.56 -2.20
N VAL A 281 -12.81 -11.40 -2.47
CA VAL A 281 -12.70 -12.60 -3.31
C VAL A 281 -13.84 -12.59 -4.32
N ASP A 282 -13.53 -12.80 -5.59
CA ASP A 282 -14.50 -12.76 -6.70
C ASP A 282 -15.37 -11.48 -6.70
N GLY A 283 -14.75 -10.35 -6.37
CA GLY A 283 -15.40 -9.03 -6.30
C GLY A 283 -16.30 -8.82 -5.08
N LYS A 284 -16.37 -9.78 -4.16
CA LYS A 284 -17.20 -9.71 -2.95
C LYS A 284 -16.35 -9.58 -1.68
N LEU A 285 -16.76 -8.70 -0.79
CA LEU A 285 -16.19 -8.55 0.55
C LEU A 285 -16.47 -9.80 1.38
N LYS A 286 -15.40 -10.39 1.93
CA LYS A 286 -15.46 -11.56 2.80
C LYS A 286 -16.21 -11.23 4.11
N PRO A 287 -17.13 -12.10 4.59
CA PRO A 287 -17.90 -11.84 5.81
C PRO A 287 -17.07 -11.57 7.07
N GLU A 288 -15.94 -12.25 7.23
CA GLU A 288 -15.04 -12.09 8.38
C GLU A 288 -14.33 -10.72 8.39
N TRP A 289 -13.97 -10.19 7.22
CA TRP A 289 -13.44 -8.83 7.07
C TRP A 289 -14.51 -7.78 7.32
N LEU A 290 -15.71 -7.97 6.76
CA LEU A 290 -16.86 -7.10 7.06
C LEU A 290 -17.18 -7.09 8.57
N LYS A 291 -17.13 -8.24 9.23
CA LYS A 291 -17.33 -8.34 10.67
C LYS A 291 -16.24 -7.60 11.45
N LEU A 292 -14.98 -7.72 11.04
CA LEU A 292 -13.88 -6.97 11.65
C LEU A 292 -14.10 -5.45 11.53
N TYR A 293 -14.42 -4.96 10.33
CA TYR A 293 -14.71 -3.54 10.11
C TYR A 293 -15.91 -3.06 10.94
N SER A 294 -16.94 -3.88 11.07
CA SER A 294 -18.15 -3.55 11.84
C SER A 294 -17.92 -3.54 13.35
N ASP A 295 -17.02 -4.40 13.85
CA ASP A 295 -16.70 -4.47 15.29
C ASP A 295 -15.71 -3.37 15.72
N PHE A 296 -14.91 -2.83 14.79
CA PHE A 296 -13.98 -1.72 15.03
C PHE A 296 -14.16 -0.59 13.99
N PRO A 297 -15.36 -0.02 13.86
CA PRO A 297 -15.70 0.89 12.76
C PRO A 297 -14.93 2.20 12.82
N ASP A 298 -14.36 2.52 13.98
CA ASP A 298 -13.56 3.72 14.24
C ASP A 298 -12.05 3.50 14.04
N ARG A 299 -11.63 2.33 13.54
CA ARG A 299 -10.21 1.92 13.53
C ARG A 299 -9.66 1.61 12.15
N PHE A 300 -10.47 1.78 11.11
CA PHE A 300 -10.10 1.56 9.72
C PHE A 300 -10.21 2.85 8.90
N ILE A 301 -9.22 3.07 8.05
CA ILE A 301 -9.24 4.01 6.93
C ILE A 301 -9.04 3.22 5.64
N ILE A 302 -9.13 3.87 4.48
CA ILE A 302 -8.92 3.23 3.18
C ILE A 302 -7.79 3.92 2.42
N GLY A 303 -6.96 3.13 1.76
CA GLY A 303 -5.83 3.62 0.97
C GLY A 303 -5.64 2.71 -0.25
N SER A 304 -5.41 3.31 -1.40
CA SER A 304 -5.32 2.56 -2.65
C SER A 304 -3.94 1.97 -2.86
N ASP A 305 -2.90 2.59 -2.30
CA ASP A 305 -1.51 2.33 -2.70
C ASP A 305 -1.37 2.50 -4.25
N GLN A 306 -2.20 3.36 -4.85
CA GLN A 306 -2.14 3.62 -6.29
C GLN A 306 -0.92 4.51 -6.58
N HIS A 307 -0.12 4.08 -7.55
CA HIS A 307 0.95 4.89 -8.10
C HIS A 307 0.41 5.75 -9.25
N PHE A 308 0.68 7.05 -9.19
CA PHE A 308 0.26 8.05 -10.16
C PHE A 308 1.46 8.56 -10.96
N ASP A 309 1.86 7.77 -11.96
CA ASP A 309 3.08 7.99 -12.72
C ASP A 309 2.79 8.52 -14.13
N PRO A 310 3.22 9.76 -14.47
CA PRO A 310 3.12 10.27 -15.84
C PRO A 310 4.10 9.58 -16.80
N PRO A 311 3.73 9.40 -18.09
CA PRO A 311 2.40 9.60 -18.64
C PRO A 311 1.44 8.50 -18.14
N ALA A 312 0.16 8.86 -17.99
CA ALA A 312 -0.93 8.05 -17.40
C ALA A 312 -1.25 6.75 -18.17
N THR A 313 -0.31 5.83 -18.18
CA THR A 313 -0.38 4.56 -18.90
C THR A 313 -0.91 3.45 -18.01
N ALA A 314 -0.76 3.60 -16.69
CA ALA A 314 -1.24 2.64 -15.70
C ALA A 314 -2.77 2.75 -15.49
N PRO A 315 -3.51 1.63 -15.45
CA PRO A 315 -4.90 1.61 -15.03
C PRO A 315 -5.07 2.05 -13.56
N LEU A 316 -6.20 2.69 -13.25
CA LEU A 316 -6.63 3.01 -11.88
C LEU A 316 -7.16 1.77 -11.12
N ALA A 317 -6.53 0.62 -11.30
CA ALA A 317 -7.04 -0.66 -10.84
C ALA A 317 -7.15 -0.71 -9.31
N ARG A 318 -6.14 -0.19 -8.58
CA ARG A 318 -6.15 -0.15 -7.11
C ARG A 318 -7.11 0.91 -6.59
N ALA A 319 -7.06 2.12 -7.15
CA ALA A 319 -7.98 3.20 -6.76
C ALA A 319 -9.46 2.82 -6.96
N GLN A 320 -9.78 2.07 -8.03
CA GLN A 320 -11.13 1.53 -8.25
C GLN A 320 -11.57 0.57 -7.13
N GLN A 321 -10.66 -0.22 -6.55
CA GLN A 321 -11.02 -1.15 -5.47
C GLN A 321 -11.48 -0.43 -4.21
N ASN A 322 -10.93 0.76 -3.91
CA ASN A 322 -11.42 1.56 -2.79
C ASN A 322 -12.91 1.87 -2.92
N ALA A 323 -13.32 2.40 -4.08
CA ALA A 323 -14.72 2.70 -4.36
C ALA A 323 -15.62 1.45 -4.32
N LEU A 324 -15.17 0.33 -4.89
CA LEU A 324 -15.94 -0.92 -4.90
C LEU A 324 -16.11 -1.52 -3.51
N LEU A 325 -15.05 -1.52 -2.69
CA LEU A 325 -15.08 -2.04 -1.32
C LEU A 325 -16.00 -1.17 -0.46
N LEU A 326 -15.86 0.16 -0.51
CA LEU A 326 -16.73 1.08 0.23
C LEU A 326 -18.21 0.83 -0.10
N ASN A 327 -18.54 0.65 -1.37
CA ASN A 327 -19.91 0.40 -1.81
C ASN A 327 -20.55 -0.90 -1.26
N GLN A 328 -19.75 -1.82 -0.72
CA GLN A 328 -20.23 -3.04 -0.07
C GLN A 328 -20.43 -2.90 1.45
N LEU A 329 -19.91 -1.83 2.07
CA LEU A 329 -20.03 -1.61 3.51
C LEU A 329 -21.44 -1.12 3.91
N PRO A 330 -21.95 -1.47 5.11
CA PRO A 330 -23.15 -0.87 5.69
C PRO A 330 -23.00 0.67 5.81
N PRO A 331 -24.08 1.46 5.70
CA PRO A 331 -24.00 2.92 5.64
C PRO A 331 -23.16 3.58 6.75
N ASP A 332 -23.36 3.19 8.01
CA ASP A 332 -22.65 3.79 9.15
C ASP A 332 -21.14 3.43 9.15
N VAL A 333 -20.80 2.18 8.83
CA VAL A 333 -19.41 1.73 8.71
C VAL A 333 -18.73 2.41 7.53
N ARG A 334 -19.44 2.51 6.40
CA ARG A 334 -18.96 3.16 5.18
C ARG A 334 -18.60 4.61 5.42
N LYS A 335 -19.46 5.37 6.10
CA LYS A 335 -19.24 6.78 6.41
C LYS A 335 -17.97 6.99 7.23
N ARG A 336 -17.75 6.14 8.24
CA ARG A 336 -16.58 6.21 9.12
C ARG A 336 -15.28 5.89 8.37
N ILE A 337 -15.26 4.78 7.64
CA ILE A 337 -14.07 4.32 6.90
C ILE A 337 -13.75 5.25 5.72
N ALA A 338 -14.76 5.73 5.01
CA ALA A 338 -14.57 6.62 3.87
C ALA A 338 -14.02 7.99 4.27
N MET A 339 -14.43 8.56 5.43
CA MET A 339 -14.07 9.94 5.77
C MET A 339 -13.76 10.17 7.25
N GLU A 340 -14.71 9.88 8.15
CA GLU A 340 -14.65 10.41 9.53
C GLU A 340 -13.40 9.96 10.29
N ASN A 341 -12.95 8.72 10.06
CA ASN A 341 -11.75 8.19 10.70
C ASN A 341 -10.50 8.92 10.24
N ALA A 342 -10.32 9.11 8.93
CA ALA A 342 -9.17 9.83 8.40
C ALA A 342 -9.14 11.29 8.92
N LEU A 343 -10.28 11.99 8.88
CA LEU A 343 -10.37 13.36 9.41
C LEU A 343 -9.97 13.44 10.91
N ARG A 344 -10.43 12.47 11.72
CA ARG A 344 -10.09 12.39 13.14
C ARG A 344 -8.62 12.03 13.40
N ILE A 345 -8.07 11.08 12.64
CA ILE A 345 -6.68 10.62 12.82
C ILE A 345 -5.71 11.75 12.47
N TYR A 346 -5.92 12.43 11.34
CA TYR A 346 -5.03 13.47 10.82
C TYR A 346 -5.37 14.88 11.32
N GLY A 347 -6.47 15.04 12.07
CA GLY A 347 -6.84 16.28 12.75
C GLY A 347 -7.26 17.42 11.81
N ARG A 348 -7.79 17.10 10.62
CA ARG A 348 -8.16 18.05 9.57
C ARG A 348 -9.36 17.58 8.78
#